data_AF-A0A7X2MSM5-F1
#
_entry.id   AF-A0A7X2MSM5-F1
#
_cell.length_a   1.000
_cell.length_b   1.000
_cell.length_c   1.000
_cell.angle_alpha   90.00
_cell.angle_beta   90.00
_cell.angle_gamma   90.00
#
_symmetry.space_group_name_H-M   'P 1'
#
loop_
_entity.id
_entity.type
_entity.pdbx_description
1 polymer ?
#
loop_
_entity_poly.entity_id
_entity_poly.type
_entity_poly.pdbx_seq_one_letter_code
_entity_poly.pdbx_strand_id
1 'polypeptide(L)'
;MLSLKVFSLFFVAVLLLSLGASIAQATRHSDTTEQGGWWSARRDSAGIAPDPRALSNLAIVQVYAAPTYGWKGAVAVHPWIIFKRAGETRFTRYEVISWGSGDKVRRNTNL
;
A
#
# COMPACT_ATOMS: atom_id res chain seq x y z
N MET A 1 39.15 5.86 -29.18
CA MET A 1 37.70 5.63 -29.37
C MET A 1 37.24 4.26 -28.84
N LEU A 2 37.98 3.17 -29.07
CA LEU A 2 37.62 1.83 -28.57
C LEU A 2 37.53 1.76 -27.03
N SER A 3 38.51 2.32 -26.32
CA SER A 3 38.53 2.29 -24.83
C SER A 3 37.37 3.05 -24.19
N LEU A 4 36.91 4.16 -24.78
CA LEU A 4 35.75 4.91 -24.31
C LEU A 4 34.44 4.12 -24.50
N LYS A 5 34.32 3.38 -25.61
CA LYS A 5 33.17 2.49 -25.86
C LYS A 5 33.13 1.33 -24.89
N VAL A 6 34.28 0.69 -24.61
CA VAL A 6 34.39 -0.41 -23.65
C VAL A 6 34.07 0.07 -22.23
N PHE A 7 34.59 1.23 -21.82
CA PHE A 7 34.26 1.82 -20.53
C PHE A 7 32.77 2.14 -20.41
N SER A 8 32.18 2.75 -21.45
CA SER A 8 30.75 3.08 -21.47
C SER A 8 29.88 1.82 -21.42
N LEU A 9 30.24 0.76 -22.15
CA LEU A 9 29.56 -0.53 -22.09
C LEU A 9 29.63 -1.17 -20.69
N PHE A 10 30.80 -1.16 -20.06
CA PHE A 10 30.96 -1.66 -18.71
C PHE A 10 30.13 -0.86 -17.70
N PHE A 11 30.15 0.47 -17.79
CA PHE A 11 29.36 1.35 -16.94
C PHE A 11 27.85 1.08 -17.10
N VAL A 12 27.37 0.98 -18.34
CA VAL A 12 25.97 0.62 -18.63
C VAL A 12 25.63 -0.76 -18.09
N ALA A 13 26.51 -1.76 -18.23
CA ALA A 13 26.29 -3.10 -17.70
C ALA A 13 26.13 -3.09 -16.17
N VAL A 14 27.01 -2.36 -15.46
CA VAL A 14 26.93 -2.18 -14.00
C VAL A 14 25.64 -1.48 -13.59
N LEU A 15 25.24 -0.42 -14.29
CA LEU A 15 23.97 0.27 -14.03
C LEU A 15 22.76 -0.65 -14.21
N LEU A 16 22.73 -1.43 -15.30
CA LEU A 16 21.63 -2.35 -15.60
C LEU A 16 21.55 -3.48 -14.59
N LEU A 17 22.68 -4.05 -14.18
CA LEU A 17 22.74 -5.09 -13.15
C LEU A 17 22.27 -4.56 -11.79
N SER A 18 22.71 -3.35 -11.42
CA SER A 18 22.29 -2.71 -10.17
C SER A 18 20.79 -2.39 -10.14
N LEU A 19 20.27 -1.89 -11.27
CA LEU A 19 18.84 -1.63 -11.42
C LEU A 19 18.02 -2.94 -11.38
N GLY A 20 18.49 -3.98 -12.07
CA GLY A 20 17.87 -5.30 -12.06
C GLY A 20 17.81 -5.91 -10.65
N ALA A 21 18.91 -5.82 -9.88
CA ALA A 21 18.95 -6.28 -8.49
C ALA A 21 17.97 -5.51 -7.60
N SER A 22 17.91 -4.18 -7.74
CA SER A 22 16.99 -3.32 -6.99
C SER A 22 15.52 -3.69 -7.26
N ILE A 23 15.14 -3.86 -8.53
CA ILE A 23 13.78 -4.29 -8.91
C ILE A 23 13.46 -5.68 -8.34
N ALA A 24 14.40 -6.63 -8.43
CA ALA A 24 14.21 -7.98 -7.91
C ALA A 24 14.08 -8.03 -6.37
N GLN A 25 14.72 -7.11 -5.65
CA GLN A 25 14.55 -6.98 -4.20
C GLN A 25 13.21 -6.33 -3.84
N ALA A 26 12.78 -5.32 -4.60
CA ALA A 26 11.51 -4.64 -4.38
C ALA A 26 10.30 -5.59 -4.54
N THR A 27 10.37 -6.56 -5.46
CA THR A 27 9.29 -7.55 -5.65
C THR A 27 9.23 -8.59 -4.54
N ARG A 28 10.35 -8.95 -3.90
CA ARG A 28 10.40 -9.93 -2.80
C ARG A 28 9.74 -9.43 -1.51
N HIS A 29 9.67 -8.12 -1.29
CA HIS A 29 9.01 -7.57 -0.10
C HIS A 29 7.47 -7.72 -0.13
N SER A 30 6.92 -7.98 -1.32
CA SER A 30 5.48 -8.20 -1.54
C SER A 30 5.01 -9.61 -1.15
N ASP A 31 5.91 -10.58 -0.93
CA ASP A 31 5.58 -12.01 -0.80
C ASP A 31 5.08 -12.44 0.59
N THR A 32 4.75 -11.48 1.47
CA THR A 32 4.11 -11.81 2.74
C THR A 32 2.60 -11.98 2.55
N THR A 33 2.21 -13.18 2.09
CA THR A 33 1.00 -13.96 2.50
C THR A 33 -0.05 -14.29 1.44
N GLU A 34 -0.09 -13.69 0.24
CA GLU A 34 -1.14 -14.04 -0.74
C GLU A 34 -0.58 -14.65 -2.03
N GLN A 35 -0.74 -15.97 -2.17
CA GLN A 35 -0.40 -16.72 -3.40
C GLN A 35 -1.37 -16.43 -4.58
N GLY A 36 -2.23 -15.41 -4.47
CA GLY A 36 -3.22 -15.02 -5.47
C GLY A 36 -3.07 -13.56 -5.90
N GLY A 37 -3.68 -13.20 -7.04
CA GLY A 37 -3.67 -11.81 -7.49
C GLY A 37 -4.46 -10.89 -6.56
N TRP A 38 -4.46 -9.57 -6.81
CA TRP A 38 -5.24 -8.60 -6.03
C TRP A 38 -6.72 -8.98 -5.81
N TRP A 39 -7.28 -9.81 -6.68
CA TRP A 39 -8.65 -10.31 -6.61
C TRP A 39 -8.89 -11.29 -5.44
N SER A 40 -7.86 -11.98 -4.95
CA SER A 40 -7.94 -12.89 -3.80
C SER A 40 -7.70 -12.19 -2.46
N ALA A 41 -7.19 -10.96 -2.50
CA ALA A 41 -6.83 -10.18 -1.31
C ALA A 41 -7.98 -10.13 -0.31
N ARG A 42 -7.68 -10.43 0.95
CA ARG A 42 -8.63 -10.25 2.06
C ARG A 42 -9.15 -8.81 2.14
N ARG A 43 -10.45 -8.67 2.34
CA ARG A 43 -11.19 -7.38 2.40
C ARG A 43 -11.85 -7.11 3.74
N ASP A 44 -11.67 -8.03 4.68
CA ASP A 44 -12.16 -7.88 6.03
C ASP A 44 -11.25 -6.96 6.86
N SER A 45 -11.65 -6.68 8.10
CA SER A 45 -10.92 -5.76 8.96
C SER A 45 -9.49 -6.23 9.21
N ALA A 46 -8.52 -5.31 9.14
CA ALA A 46 -7.13 -5.58 9.52
C ALA A 46 -6.95 -5.88 11.02
N GLY A 47 -7.99 -5.69 11.85
CA GLY A 47 -7.97 -6.02 13.28
C GLY A 47 -7.09 -5.10 14.15
N ILE A 48 -6.55 -4.02 13.58
CA ILE A 48 -5.65 -3.07 14.26
C ILE A 48 -6.38 -2.00 15.08
N ALA A 49 -7.66 -1.75 14.79
CA ALA A 49 -8.47 -0.78 15.51
C ALA A 49 -8.98 -1.38 16.84
N PRO A 50 -9.12 -0.57 17.90
CA PRO A 50 -9.70 -1.05 19.16
C PRO A 50 -11.16 -1.46 18.97
N ASP A 51 -11.69 -2.30 19.86
CA ASP A 51 -13.10 -2.68 19.81
C ASP A 51 -14.01 -1.44 19.99
N PRO A 52 -14.79 -1.05 18.97
CA PRO A 52 -15.63 0.13 19.04
C PRO A 52 -16.77 0.00 20.05
N ARG A 53 -17.15 -1.23 20.45
CA ARG A 53 -18.18 -1.47 21.48
C ARG A 53 -17.61 -1.25 22.87
N ALA A 54 -16.43 -1.81 23.15
CA ALA A 54 -15.73 -1.62 24.42
C ALA A 54 -15.45 -0.13 24.71
N LEU A 55 -15.13 0.65 23.67
CA LEU A 55 -14.88 2.10 23.78
C LEU A 55 -16.04 2.95 23.26
N SER A 56 -17.28 2.49 23.45
CA SER A 56 -18.47 3.17 22.93
C SER A 56 -18.61 4.62 23.41
N ASN A 57 -18.19 4.93 24.64
CA ASN A 57 -18.25 6.28 25.23
C ASN A 57 -17.24 7.29 24.66
N LEU A 58 -16.24 6.85 23.88
CA LEU A 58 -15.21 7.73 23.31
C LEU A 58 -15.48 8.05 21.84
N ALA A 59 -15.21 9.28 21.44
CA ALA A 59 -15.00 9.61 20.03
C ALA A 59 -13.58 9.18 19.65
N ILE A 60 -13.43 8.48 18.52
CA ILE A 60 -12.14 7.95 18.06
C ILE A 60 -11.97 8.32 16.60
N VAL A 61 -10.78 8.82 16.25
CA VAL A 61 -10.31 9.04 14.88
C VAL A 61 -8.95 8.38 14.75
N GLN A 62 -8.77 7.53 13.74
CA GLN A 62 -7.49 6.91 13.44
C GLN A 62 -7.18 7.06 11.95
N VAL A 63 -5.94 7.41 11.66
CA VAL A 63 -5.41 7.58 10.30
C VAL A 63 -4.36 6.52 10.07
N TYR A 64 -4.44 5.86 8.92
CA TYR A 64 -3.59 4.74 8.56
C TYR A 64 -3.03 4.91 7.15
N ALA A 65 -1.88 4.30 6.93
CA ALA A 65 -1.28 4.13 5.62
C ALA A 65 -0.51 2.80 5.59
N ALA A 66 -0.60 2.10 4.47
CA ALA A 66 0.19 0.91 4.19
C ALA A 66 0.66 0.93 2.73
N PRO A 67 1.76 0.26 2.35
CA PRO A 67 2.15 0.13 0.95
C PRO A 67 1.02 -0.45 0.09
N THR A 68 0.87 0.06 -1.14
CA THR A 68 -0.10 -0.52 -2.09
C THR A 68 0.31 -1.92 -2.57
N TYR A 69 -0.65 -2.68 -3.10
CA TYR A 69 -0.40 -4.03 -3.60
C TYR A 69 0.63 -4.08 -4.75
N GLY A 70 1.55 -5.05 -4.67
CA GLY A 70 2.57 -5.33 -5.69
C GLY A 70 3.67 -4.27 -5.78
N TRP A 71 4.32 -4.18 -6.95
CA TRP A 71 5.47 -3.27 -7.16
C TRP A 71 5.16 -1.80 -6.89
N LYS A 72 3.89 -1.39 -7.02
CA LYS A 72 3.45 -0.03 -6.73
C LYS A 72 3.68 0.35 -5.26
N GLY A 73 3.70 -0.62 -4.34
CA GLY A 73 4.02 -0.40 -2.93
C GLY A 73 5.39 0.24 -2.69
N ALA A 74 6.33 0.12 -3.64
CA ALA A 74 7.64 0.76 -3.55
C ALA A 74 7.59 2.29 -3.71
N VAL A 75 6.54 2.82 -4.35
CA VAL A 75 6.40 4.25 -4.66
C VAL A 75 5.08 4.85 -4.18
N ALA A 76 4.24 4.05 -3.51
CA ALA A 76 2.88 4.43 -3.17
C ALA A 76 2.30 3.73 -1.96
N VAL A 77 1.44 4.46 -1.24
CA VAL A 77 0.69 3.97 -0.09
C VAL A 77 -0.82 4.02 -0.35
N HIS A 78 -1.57 3.12 0.29
CA HIS A 78 -3.02 3.13 0.44
C HIS A 78 -3.38 3.80 1.77
N PRO A 79 -3.84 5.06 1.79
CA PRO A 79 -4.26 5.72 3.01
C PRO A 79 -5.76 5.49 3.29
N TRP A 80 -6.10 5.33 4.58
CA TRP A 80 -7.48 5.34 5.04
C TRP A 80 -7.63 5.98 6.41
N ILE A 81 -8.78 6.56 6.65
CA ILE A 81 -9.21 7.09 7.94
C ILE A 81 -10.41 6.29 8.41
N ILE A 82 -10.44 5.98 9.70
CA ILE A 82 -11.65 5.52 10.36
C ILE A 82 -12.01 6.47 11.48
N PHE A 83 -13.31 6.66 11.70
CA PHE A 83 -13.78 7.40 12.86
C PHE A 83 -15.09 6.85 13.40
N LYS A 84 -15.33 7.11 14.67
CA LYS A 84 -16.63 6.97 15.32
C LYS A 84 -16.84 8.08 16.32
N ARG A 85 -18.08 8.50 16.54
CA ARG A 85 -18.44 9.43 17.61
C ARG A 85 -18.62 8.70 18.95
N ALA A 86 -18.68 9.46 20.04
CA ALA A 86 -19.14 8.93 21.31
C ALA A 86 -20.59 8.42 21.16
N GLY A 87 -20.88 7.26 21.72
CA GLY A 87 -22.13 6.51 21.56
C GLY A 87 -22.16 5.59 20.32
N GLU A 88 -21.31 5.79 19.32
CA GLU A 88 -21.25 4.92 18.14
C GLU A 88 -20.46 3.64 18.46
N THR A 89 -21.00 2.50 18.02
CA THR A 89 -20.45 1.15 18.24
C THR A 89 -19.80 0.54 16.99
N ARG A 90 -19.68 1.33 15.92
CA ARG A 90 -19.03 0.95 14.67
C ARG A 90 -18.23 2.13 14.12
N PHE A 91 -17.13 1.83 13.46
CA PHE A 91 -16.37 2.81 12.71
C PHE A 91 -16.98 3.07 11.34
N THR A 92 -16.86 4.32 10.88
CA THR A 92 -16.98 4.70 9.47
C THR A 92 -15.57 4.81 8.90
N ARG A 93 -15.33 4.16 7.76
CA ARG A 93 -14.08 4.18 7.00
C ARG A 93 -14.22 5.05 5.76
N TYR A 94 -13.23 5.92 5.54
CA TYR A 94 -12.99 6.57 4.26
C TYR A 94 -11.59 6.20 3.76
N GLU A 95 -11.46 5.90 2.48
CA GLU A 95 -10.21 5.42 1.89
C GLU A 95 -10.05 5.88 0.44
N VAL A 96 -8.81 5.94 -0.05
CA VAL A 96 -8.50 6.31 -1.43
C VAL A 96 -7.96 5.07 -2.16
N ILE A 97 -8.78 4.49 -3.04
CA ILE A 97 -8.48 3.19 -3.69
C ILE A 97 -8.00 3.33 -5.15
N SER A 98 -7.71 4.53 -5.64
CA SER A 98 -7.39 4.75 -7.05
C SER A 98 -6.58 6.03 -7.29
N TRP A 99 -6.09 6.18 -8.52
CA TRP A 99 -5.17 7.22 -8.98
C TRP A 99 -5.83 8.09 -10.04
N GLY A 100 -5.25 9.26 -10.30
CA GLY A 100 -5.72 10.20 -11.32
C GLY A 100 -6.79 11.17 -10.81
N SER A 101 -7.42 11.91 -11.72
CA SER A 101 -8.35 12.99 -11.40
C SER A 101 -9.76 12.49 -11.04
N GLY A 102 -10.52 13.35 -10.35
CA GLY A 102 -11.88 13.09 -9.88
C GLY A 102 -11.94 12.51 -8.46
N ASP A 103 -13.14 12.20 -7.98
CA ASP A 103 -13.34 11.67 -6.64
C ASP A 103 -12.88 10.20 -6.55
N LYS A 104 -11.85 9.96 -5.75
CA LYS A 104 -11.29 8.63 -5.46
C LYS A 104 -11.58 8.17 -4.04
N VAL A 105 -12.27 8.98 -3.24
CA VAL A 105 -12.62 8.65 -1.87
C VAL A 105 -13.78 7.66 -1.89
N ARG A 106 -13.66 6.59 -1.11
CA ARG A 106 -14.72 5.59 -0.91
C ARG A 106 -15.08 5.51 0.55
N ARG A 107 -16.36 5.25 0.80
CA ARG A 107 -16.91 5.09 2.13
C ARG A 107 -17.34 3.65 2.33
N ASN A 108 -16.79 2.98 3.36
CA ASN A 108 -17.17 1.61 3.77
C ASN A 108 -17.29 0.60 2.60
N THR A 109 -16.52 0.76 1.53
CA THR A 109 -16.63 -0.09 0.35
C THR A 109 -15.63 -1.22 0.48
N ASN A 110 -16.10 -2.44 0.72
CA ASN A 110 -15.28 -3.63 0.57
C ASN A 110 -15.35 -4.00 -0.92
N LEU A 111 -14.44 -3.45 -1.73
CA LEU A 111 -14.25 -3.95 -3.10
C LEU A 111 -13.64 -5.33 -3.03
#